data_AF-A0A8S1JDI7-F1
#
_entry.id   AF-A0A8S1JDI7-F1
#
_cell.length_a   1.000
_cell.length_b   1.000
_cell.length_c   1.000
_cell.angle_alpha   90.00
_cell.angle_beta   90.00
_cell.angle_gamma   90.00
#
_symmetry.space_group_name_H-M   'P 1'
#
loop_
_entity.id
_entity.type
_entity.pdbx_description
1 polymer ?
#
loop_
_entity_poly.entity_id
_entity_poly.type
_entity_poly.pdbx_seq_one_letter_code
_entity_poly.pdbx_strand_id
1 'polypeptide(L)'
;MIGQLIRLLWTHQSQEETGEFFVLACTGDHSTPVVFGDHSHEPVPFGVAHLRDVVATLGGTAVVDSISLGPIVNPDSGDETAVERVSEQARRQKEFRKLESAAIEGHGDIPCRFNEVSAARGELGRFPGREIFAIFKQLVNVGTDVGNQEMVS
;
A
#
# COMPACT_ATOMS: atom_id res chain seq x y z
N MET A 1 -2.62 8.57 -5.92
CA MET A 1 -3.73 7.93 -5.19
C MET A 1 -3.28 7.21 -3.93
N ILE A 2 -2.68 6.01 -3.99
CA ILE A 2 -2.34 5.22 -2.78
C ILE A 2 -1.41 5.96 -1.83
N GLY A 3 -0.34 6.60 -2.32
CA GLY A 3 0.55 7.39 -1.46
C GLY A 3 -0.14 8.55 -0.74
N GLN A 4 -1.13 9.18 -1.37
CA GLN A 4 -1.92 10.25 -0.73
C GLN A 4 -2.83 9.69 0.37
N LEU A 5 -3.45 8.53 0.14
CA LEU A 5 -4.23 7.82 1.15
C LEU A 5 -3.35 7.45 2.36
N ILE A 6 -2.16 6.88 2.11
CA ILE A 6 -1.18 6.56 3.17
C ILE A 6 -0.85 7.81 3.99
N ARG A 7 -0.57 8.95 3.33
CA ARG A 7 -0.29 10.21 4.03
C ARG A 7 -1.46 10.63 4.92
N LEU A 8 -2.69 10.64 4.40
CA LEU A 8 -3.87 11.05 5.16
C LEU A 8 -4.14 10.15 6.37
N LEU A 9 -4.08 8.82 6.18
CA LEU A 9 -4.26 7.86 7.26
C LEU A 9 -3.13 7.97 8.30
N TRP A 10 -1.89 8.22 7.86
CA TRP A 10 -0.75 8.36 8.77
C TRP A 10 -0.87 9.63 9.61
N THR A 11 -1.28 10.75 9.01
CA THR A 11 -1.58 11.98 9.75
C THR A 11 -2.62 11.73 10.85
N HIS A 12 -3.71 11.00 10.54
CA HIS A 12 -4.71 10.64 11.54
C HIS A 12 -4.13 9.74 12.64
N GLN A 13 -3.47 8.64 12.27
CA GLN A 13 -2.93 7.66 13.23
C GLN A 13 -1.82 8.24 14.14
N SER A 14 -1.02 9.19 13.63
CA SER A 14 0.13 9.74 14.35
C SER A 14 -0.19 10.94 15.24
N GLN A 15 -1.28 11.66 14.97
CA GLN A 15 -1.68 12.85 15.73
C GLN A 15 -2.71 12.56 16.82
N GLU A 16 -3.46 11.47 16.69
CA GLU A 16 -4.52 11.10 17.61
C GLU A 16 -3.98 10.20 18.74
N GLU A 17 -4.23 10.56 20.00
CA GLU A 17 -4.06 9.66 21.16
C GLU A 17 -5.17 8.60 21.25
N THR A 18 -5.89 8.35 20.15
CA THR A 18 -7.04 7.42 20.11
C THR A 18 -6.64 5.96 20.29
N GLY A 19 -5.35 5.64 20.09
CA GLY A 19 -4.86 4.26 20.06
C GLY A 19 -5.36 3.46 18.84
N GLU A 20 -5.96 4.14 17.86
CA GLU A 20 -6.40 3.52 16.62
C GLU A 20 -5.20 3.15 15.75
N PHE A 21 -5.32 2.03 15.03
CA PHE A 21 -4.33 1.62 14.06
C PHE A 21 -5.01 1.16 12.77
N PHE A 22 -4.37 1.44 11.64
CA PHE A 22 -4.88 1.07 10.34
C PHE A 22 -4.12 -0.12 9.77
N VAL A 23 -4.87 -0.98 9.10
CA VAL A 23 -4.34 -2.02 8.22
C VAL A 23 -4.66 -1.60 6.79
N LEU A 24 -3.63 -1.58 5.94
CA LEU A 24 -3.78 -1.31 4.52
C LEU A 24 -3.84 -2.65 3.78
N ALA A 25 -4.92 -2.88 3.05
CA ALA A 25 -5.07 -4.03 2.16
C ALA A 25 -5.34 -3.55 0.72
N CYS A 26 -4.66 -4.14 -0.25
CA CYS A 26 -4.79 -3.81 -1.66
C CYS A 26 -5.02 -5.09 -2.49
N THR A 27 -6.02 -5.06 -3.36
CA THR A 27 -6.38 -6.15 -4.27
C THR A 27 -7.19 -5.61 -5.44
N GLY A 28 -7.32 -6.41 -6.50
CA GLY A 28 -8.40 -6.27 -7.49
C GLY A 28 -9.63 -7.10 -7.11
N ASP A 29 -10.74 -6.90 -7.79
CA ASP A 29 -11.94 -7.75 -7.74
C ASP A 29 -11.98 -8.76 -8.90
N HIS A 30 -11.40 -8.39 -10.06
CA HIS A 30 -11.13 -9.28 -11.18
C HIS A 30 -9.86 -8.87 -11.92
N SER A 31 -9.30 -9.77 -12.72
CA SER A 31 -8.13 -9.50 -13.56
C SER A 31 -8.56 -9.07 -14.96
N THR A 32 -7.90 -8.07 -15.54
CA THR A 32 -8.15 -7.58 -16.91
C THR A 32 -6.87 -7.63 -17.75
N PRO A 33 -6.45 -8.81 -18.24
CA PRO A 33 -5.20 -8.94 -18.96
C PRO A 33 -5.21 -8.06 -20.23
N VAL A 34 -4.19 -7.23 -20.39
CA VAL A 34 -4.08 -6.27 -21.50
C VAL A 34 -4.21 -6.94 -22.87
N VAL A 35 -3.73 -8.19 -22.99
CA VAL A 35 -3.73 -8.94 -24.27
C VAL A 35 -5.15 -9.26 -24.74
N PHE A 36 -6.09 -9.47 -23.82
CA PHE A 36 -7.47 -9.85 -24.15
C PHE A 36 -8.45 -8.68 -23.96
N GLY A 37 -8.10 -7.68 -23.16
CA GLY A 37 -8.88 -6.45 -23.00
C GLY A 37 -10.22 -6.64 -22.28
N ASP A 38 -10.45 -7.80 -21.66
CA ASP A 38 -11.68 -8.15 -20.95
C ASP A 38 -11.37 -8.82 -19.61
N HIS A 39 -12.38 -8.93 -18.77
CA HIS A 39 -12.31 -9.57 -17.47
C HIS A 39 -11.99 -11.06 -17.63
N SER A 40 -11.12 -11.56 -16.75
CA SER A 40 -10.70 -12.97 -16.72
C SER A 40 -10.92 -13.58 -15.35
N HIS A 41 -10.85 -14.90 -15.28
CA HIS A 41 -10.88 -15.67 -14.05
C HIS A 41 -9.50 -15.88 -13.42
N GLU A 42 -8.48 -15.17 -13.94
CA GLU A 42 -7.13 -15.22 -13.39
C GLU A 42 -7.10 -14.57 -12.00
N PRO A 43 -6.28 -15.08 -11.06
CA PRO A 43 -6.17 -14.51 -9.73
C PRO A 43 -5.66 -13.06 -9.78
N VAL A 44 -6.02 -12.29 -8.77
CA VAL A 44 -5.58 -10.90 -8.56
C VAL A 44 -4.47 -10.84 -7.50
N PRO A 45 -3.53 -9.88 -7.59
CA PRO A 45 -2.58 -9.61 -6.51
C PRO A 45 -3.30 -9.24 -5.22
N PHE A 46 -2.83 -9.75 -4.08
CA PHE A 46 -3.29 -9.33 -2.75
C PHE A 46 -2.08 -8.95 -1.89
N GLY A 47 -2.18 -7.84 -1.18
CA GLY A 47 -1.16 -7.39 -0.23
C GLY A 47 -1.82 -6.75 0.98
N VAL A 48 -1.28 -7.02 2.17
CA VAL A 48 -1.80 -6.49 3.43
C VAL A 48 -0.65 -6.18 4.39
N ALA A 49 -0.72 -5.06 5.10
CA ALA A 49 0.26 -4.68 6.13
C ALA A 49 -0.34 -3.68 7.12
N HIS A 50 0.24 -3.57 8.32
CA HIS A 50 -0.08 -2.43 9.18
C HIS A 50 0.46 -1.15 8.56
N LEU A 51 -0.28 -0.05 8.71
CA LEU A 51 0.11 1.25 8.17
C LEU A 51 1.49 1.68 8.69
N ARG A 52 1.80 1.41 9.96
CA ARG A 52 3.11 1.72 10.56
C ARG A 52 4.27 1.05 9.81
N ASP A 53 4.08 -0.21 9.39
CA ASP A 53 5.12 -1.01 8.73
C ASP A 53 5.30 -0.53 7.27
N VAL A 54 4.19 -0.13 6.63
CA VAL A 54 4.22 0.56 5.33
C VAL A 54 5.02 1.86 5.42
N VAL A 55 4.72 2.72 6.41
CA VAL A 55 5.43 4.00 6.57
C VAL A 55 6.91 3.78 6.87
N ALA A 56 7.26 2.83 7.75
CA ALA A 56 8.65 2.47 8.01
C ALA A 56 9.38 2.02 6.74
N THR A 57 8.75 1.15 5.95
CA THR A 57 9.30 0.65 4.68
C THR A 57 9.46 1.75 3.62
N LEU A 58 8.58 2.76 3.62
CA LEU A 58 8.67 3.92 2.73
C LEU A 58 9.80 4.90 3.12
N GLY A 59 10.50 4.69 4.23
CA GLY A 59 11.55 5.59 4.74
C GLY A 59 11.08 6.55 5.83
N GLY A 60 9.94 6.27 6.45
CA GLY A 60 9.43 6.95 7.64
C GLY A 60 8.53 8.17 7.34
N THR A 61 8.09 8.82 8.43
CA THR A 61 7.13 9.93 8.41
C THR A 61 7.52 11.06 7.46
N ALA A 62 8.81 11.45 7.44
CA ALA A 62 9.27 12.55 6.60
C ALA A 62 9.04 12.30 5.09
N VAL A 63 9.21 11.06 4.63
CA VAL A 63 8.94 10.69 3.23
C VAL A 63 7.44 10.73 2.95
N VAL A 64 6.63 10.21 3.85
CA VAL A 64 5.16 10.19 3.72
C VAL A 64 4.58 11.60 3.70
N ASP A 65 5.05 12.50 4.57
CA ASP A 65 4.61 13.89 4.62
C ASP A 65 4.99 14.68 3.36
N SER A 66 6.08 14.27 2.69
CA SER A 66 6.51 14.86 1.42
C SER A 66 5.58 14.51 0.23
N ILE A 67 4.67 13.54 0.37
CA ILE A 67 3.76 13.12 -0.71
C ILE A 67 2.73 14.22 -0.96
N SER A 68 2.70 14.79 -2.18
CA SER A 68 1.76 15.87 -2.52
C SER A 68 0.31 15.40 -2.46
N LEU A 69 -0.55 16.18 -1.79
CA LEU A 69 -2.01 16.01 -1.75
C LEU A 69 -2.72 16.77 -2.89
N GLY A 70 -1.99 17.18 -3.93
CA GLY A 70 -2.58 17.81 -5.11
C GLY A 70 -3.52 16.87 -5.88
N PRO A 71 -4.31 17.41 -6.83
CA PRO A 71 -5.27 16.61 -7.59
C PRO A 71 -4.60 15.48 -8.37
N ILE A 72 -5.20 14.29 -8.38
CA ILE A 72 -4.78 13.18 -9.24
C ILE A 72 -5.31 13.47 -10.64
N VAL A 73 -4.40 13.55 -11.62
CA VAL A 73 -4.78 13.84 -13.00
C VAL A 73 -5.20 12.55 -13.70
N ASN A 74 -6.42 12.52 -14.23
CA ASN A 74 -6.87 11.49 -15.14
C ASN A 74 -6.50 11.89 -16.57
N PRO A 75 -5.89 11.00 -17.38
CA PRO A 75 -5.46 11.33 -18.74
C PRO A 75 -6.62 11.71 -19.67
N ASP A 76 -7.83 11.22 -19.42
CA ASP A 76 -9.02 11.51 -20.22
C ASP A 76 -9.80 12.76 -19.78
N SER A 77 -9.22 13.63 -18.94
CA SER A 77 -9.94 14.77 -18.37
C SER A 77 -10.24 15.90 -19.38
N GLY A 78 -9.83 15.78 -20.65
CA GLY A 78 -10.04 16.81 -21.68
C GLY A 78 -9.33 18.15 -21.40
N ASP A 79 -8.43 18.16 -20.41
CA ASP A 79 -7.68 19.34 -19.96
C ASP A 79 -6.37 19.41 -20.77
N GLU A 80 -6.16 20.49 -21.52
CA GLU A 80 -4.94 20.69 -22.33
C GLU A 80 -3.67 20.71 -21.47
N THR A 81 -3.78 21.02 -20.18
CA THR A 81 -2.66 20.97 -19.21
C THR A 81 -2.46 19.59 -18.59
N ALA A 82 -3.35 18.62 -18.87
CA ALA A 82 -3.27 17.27 -18.30
C ALA A 82 -1.98 16.55 -18.71
N VAL A 83 -1.52 16.74 -19.95
CA VAL A 83 -0.30 16.08 -20.45
C VAL A 83 0.94 16.50 -19.65
N GLU A 84 1.07 17.80 -19.36
CA GLU A 84 2.17 18.34 -18.57
C GLU A 84 2.11 17.84 -17.11
N ARG A 85 0.93 17.90 -16.50
CA ARG A 85 0.73 17.45 -15.11
C ARG A 85 0.89 15.93 -14.95
N VAL A 86 0.47 15.13 -15.94
CA VAL A 86 0.72 13.68 -15.97
C VAL A 86 2.21 13.40 -16.10
N SER A 87 2.93 14.17 -16.93
CA SER A 87 4.38 14.04 -17.08
C SER A 87 5.11 14.38 -15.78
N GLU A 88 4.69 15.44 -15.09
CA GLU A 88 5.21 15.82 -13.77
C GLU A 88 4.93 14.71 -12.72
N GLN A 89 3.69 14.19 -12.70
CA GLN A 89 3.29 13.10 -11.82
C GLN A 89 4.13 11.83 -12.06
N ALA A 90 4.41 11.50 -13.34
CA ALA A 90 5.27 10.39 -13.71
C ALA A 90 6.74 10.61 -13.29
N ARG A 91 7.26 11.83 -13.44
CA ARG A 91 8.61 12.21 -12.98
C ARG A 91 8.73 12.02 -11.46
N ARG A 92 7.74 12.49 -10.71
CA ARG A 92 7.66 12.33 -9.25
C ARG A 92 7.60 10.86 -8.83
N GLN A 93 6.81 10.03 -9.53
CA GLN A 93 6.78 8.59 -9.28
C GLN A 93 8.14 7.93 -9.53
N LYS A 94 8.87 8.35 -10.56
CA LYS A 94 10.21 7.82 -10.86
C LYS A 94 11.24 8.22 -9.82
N GLU A 95 11.19 9.46 -9.33
CA GLU A 95 12.03 9.93 -8.22
C GLU A 95 11.71 9.18 -6.93
N PHE A 96 10.42 8.98 -6.63
CA PHE A 96 9.97 8.20 -5.47
C PHE A 96 10.44 6.74 -5.55
N ARG A 97 10.30 6.08 -6.71
CA ARG A 97 10.83 4.72 -6.93
C ARG A 97 12.34 4.61 -6.78
N LYS A 98 13.08 5.68 -7.08
CA LYS A 98 14.54 5.71 -6.89
C LYS A 98 14.91 5.77 -5.40
N LEU A 99 14.13 6.50 -4.60
CA LEU A 99 14.26 6.54 -3.14
C LEU A 99 13.84 5.20 -2.51
N GLU A 100 12.78 4.57 -3.02
CA GLU A 100 12.30 3.24 -2.61
C GLU A 100 13.33 2.13 -2.86
N SER A 101 14.06 2.17 -3.99
CA SER A 101 15.16 1.22 -4.25
C SER A 101 16.36 1.35 -3.31
N ALA A 102 16.40 2.39 -2.48
CA ALA A 102 17.37 2.56 -1.40
C ALA A 102 16.79 2.24 -0.01
N ALA A 103 15.49 1.94 0.08
CA ALA A 103 14.81 1.59 1.32
C ALA A 103 15.12 0.13 1.72
N ILE A 104 15.26 -0.05 3.03
CA ILE A 104 15.89 -1.15 3.76
C ILE A 104 15.12 -2.47 3.58
N GLU A 105 15.82 -3.60 3.78
CA GLU A 105 15.25 -4.92 4.07
C GLU A 105 14.11 -4.80 5.12
N GLY A 106 12.88 -4.64 4.64
CA GLY A 106 11.70 -4.50 5.47
C GLY A 106 11.33 -5.84 6.10
N HIS A 107 10.74 -5.79 7.29
CA HIS A 107 10.11 -6.94 7.92
C HIS A 107 8.86 -7.32 7.11
N GLY A 108 8.91 -8.46 6.43
CA GLY A 108 7.82 -9.01 5.62
C GLY A 108 8.32 -10.08 4.65
N ASP A 109 7.38 -10.79 4.02
CA ASP A 109 7.65 -11.72 2.93
C ASP A 109 7.87 -10.95 1.61
N ILE A 110 9.09 -11.04 1.05
CA ILE A 110 9.52 -10.36 -0.18
C ILE A 110 8.68 -10.91 -1.37
N PRO A 111 8.08 -10.06 -2.25
CA PRO A 111 8.81 -9.01 -2.97
C PRO A 111 8.26 -7.58 -2.86
N CYS A 112 9.23 -6.65 -2.81
CA CYS A 112 9.18 -5.20 -2.71
C CYS A 112 8.45 -4.45 -3.86
N ARG A 113 7.51 -5.09 -4.57
CA ARG A 113 6.68 -4.48 -5.61
C ARG A 113 5.30 -5.12 -5.67
N PHE A 114 4.26 -4.31 -5.68
CA PHE A 114 2.90 -4.78 -5.95
C PHE A 114 2.68 -4.98 -7.46
N ASN A 115 2.85 -6.22 -7.93
CA ASN A 115 2.54 -6.68 -9.29
C ASN A 115 2.21 -8.19 -9.25
N GLU A 116 1.72 -8.73 -10.36
CA GLU A 116 1.24 -10.11 -10.50
C GLU A 116 2.34 -11.14 -10.22
N VAL A 117 3.54 -10.94 -10.77
CA VAL A 117 4.67 -11.88 -10.62
C VAL A 117 5.20 -11.85 -9.19
N SER A 118 5.27 -10.67 -8.59
CA SER A 118 5.74 -10.50 -7.23
C SER A 118 4.76 -11.09 -6.22
N ALA A 119 3.47 -10.76 -6.33
CA ALA A 119 2.45 -11.25 -5.42
C ALA A 119 2.30 -12.78 -5.46
N ALA A 120 2.50 -13.40 -6.63
CA ALA A 120 2.50 -14.85 -6.77
C ALA A 120 3.62 -15.58 -5.99
N ARG A 121 4.64 -14.85 -5.51
CA ARG A 121 5.76 -15.40 -4.72
C ARG A 121 5.60 -15.16 -3.21
N GLY A 122 4.58 -14.43 -2.78
CA GLY A 122 4.32 -14.17 -1.37
C GLY A 122 3.88 -15.43 -0.61
N GLU A 123 3.99 -15.41 0.71
CA GLU A 123 3.76 -16.57 1.58
C GLU A 123 2.26 -16.88 1.76
N LEU A 124 1.38 -15.91 1.54
CA LEU A 124 -0.08 -16.11 1.57
C LEU A 124 -0.57 -17.13 0.52
N GLY A 125 0.21 -17.36 -0.54
CA GLY A 125 -0.15 -18.28 -1.60
C GLY A 125 -1.46 -17.90 -2.31
N ARG A 126 -2.19 -18.91 -2.79
CA ARG A 126 -3.47 -18.73 -3.48
C ARG A 126 -4.62 -19.03 -2.53
N PHE A 127 -5.53 -18.08 -2.39
CA PHE A 127 -6.71 -18.24 -1.56
C PHE A 127 -7.93 -17.53 -2.19
N PRO A 128 -9.15 -17.99 -1.90
CA PRO A 128 -10.40 -17.36 -2.33
C PRO A 128 -10.76 -16.15 -1.45
N GLY A 129 -11.50 -15.19 -2.02
CA GLY A 129 -11.88 -13.95 -1.33
C GLY A 129 -12.61 -14.13 0.02
N ARG A 130 -13.28 -15.27 0.24
CA ARG A 130 -13.93 -15.59 1.53
C ARG A 130 -12.95 -15.68 2.71
N GLU A 131 -11.66 -15.88 2.44
CA GLU A 131 -10.62 -16.04 3.47
C GLU A 131 -10.00 -14.69 3.90
N ILE A 132 -10.22 -13.61 3.13
CA ILE A 132 -9.67 -12.27 3.41
C ILE A 132 -9.99 -11.81 4.84
N PHE A 133 -11.23 -11.99 5.28
CA PHE A 133 -11.64 -11.52 6.60
C PHE A 133 -10.99 -12.30 7.75
N ALA A 134 -10.66 -13.58 7.54
CA ALA A 134 -9.92 -14.37 8.52
C ALA A 134 -8.48 -13.84 8.66
N ILE A 135 -7.84 -13.50 7.53
CA ILE A 135 -6.50 -12.89 7.50
C ILE A 135 -6.52 -11.55 8.25
N PHE A 136 -7.51 -10.69 8.01
CA PHE A 136 -7.62 -9.42 8.72
C PHE A 136 -7.79 -9.59 10.23
N LYS A 137 -8.61 -10.55 10.66
CA LYS A 137 -8.77 -10.85 12.10
C LYS A 137 -7.46 -11.27 12.75
N GLN A 138 -6.70 -12.13 12.08
CA GLN A 138 -5.39 -12.56 12.59
C GLN A 138 -4.44 -11.37 12.72
N LEU A 139 -4.37 -10.52 11.69
CA LEU A 139 -3.48 -9.36 11.70
C LEU A 139 -3.87 -8.31 12.76
N VAL A 140 -5.17 -8.04 12.91
CA VAL A 140 -5.68 -7.09 13.91
C VAL A 140 -5.48 -7.61 15.33
N ASN A 141 -5.71 -8.90 15.58
CA ASN A 141 -5.54 -9.49 16.91
C ASN A 141 -4.07 -9.62 17.33
N VAL A 142 -3.13 -9.74 16.38
CA VAL A 142 -1.69 -9.71 16.69
C VAL A 142 -1.25 -8.32 17.19
N GLY A 143 -1.94 -7.25 16.79
CA GLY A 143 -1.66 -5.88 17.23
C GLY A 143 -2.00 -5.58 18.70
N THR A 144 -2.88 -6.36 19.34
CA THR A 144 -3.34 -6.12 20.72
C THR A 144 -2.45 -6.73 21.80
N ASP A 145 -1.53 -7.62 21.45
CA ASP A 145 -0.70 -8.34 22.44
C ASP A 145 0.61 -7.63 22.80
N VAL A 146 1.03 -6.62 22.01
CA VAL A 146 2.32 -5.92 22.22
C VAL A 146 2.23 -4.85 23.31
N GLY A 147 1.03 -4.51 23.79
CA GLY A 147 0.80 -3.46 24.79
C GLY A 147 0.86 -3.88 26.26
N ASN A 148 1.11 -5.17 26.56
CA ASN A 148 0.98 -5.70 27.92
C ASN A 148 2.26 -6.33 28.52
N GLN A 149 3.42 -6.16 27.88
CA GLN A 149 4.69 -6.73 28.36
C GLN A 149 5.63 -5.77 29.12
N GLU A 150 5.26 -4.51 29.33
CA GLU A 150 6.03 -3.60 30.22
C GLU A 150 5.22 -3.24 31.48
N MET A 151 4.81 -4.24 32.28
CA MET A 151 4.40 -3.99 33.67
C MET A 151 4.45 -5.24 34.56
N VAL A 152 5.41 -6.15 34.37
CA VAL A 152 5.81 -7.08 35.46
C VAL A 152 7.29 -7.44 35.26
N SER A 153 8.17 -6.82 36.05
CA SER A 153 9.34 -7.41 36.74
C SER A 153 10.15 -6.31 37.41
#